data_AF-A0A523ANB6-F1
#
_entry.id   AF-A0A523ANB6-F1
#
_cell.length_a   1.000
_cell.length_b   1.000
_cell.length_c   1.000
_cell.angle_alpha   90.00
_cell.angle_beta   90.00
_cell.angle_gamma   90.00
#
_symmetry.space_group_name_H-M   'P 1'
#
loop_
_entity.id
_entity.type
_entity.pdbx_description
1 polymer ?
#
loop_
_entity_poly.entity_id
_entity_poly.type
_entity_poly.pdbx_seq_one_letter_code
_entity_poly.pdbx_strand_id
1 'polypeptide(L)'
;MNSEIFYAARVLDEAYERLKDAYISTSVLGPVRLYSAAETADREFWALFCALIDYQMPVARLLNPMLLGFVRHIEGRGLKFLDLIYDAKLAEKVLSEFEWSSPKSPREGFTHRFLRIRDLIDLLAAFRGICDSYGSLGSFVKSSYALHRHEPEPMEGVIRDLQRELLNHGGGIAVPRHTDSCMKRFNLFFRWLVRPYPDLGLWGFIDRKHLLASLDANLQRVVSRAFGLKVKLNWRGVLKATGFLRKLNPDDPTKYDYVLSRLSIMGYCAKDLARSKCLLCPIVSVCKASEPPRPVEVGLRTEAETEILKRYLEIYGRELDRVYTEYPLGRFSADALIHKTSCSEYVVEVEEELNYTAIGQVATYRYLFYKIHGRLAKPMIICRRAKSELKEAAWIEQGIEVVEVQ
;
A
#
# COMPACT_ATOMS: atom_id res chain seq x y z
N MET A 1 25.07 -3.00 3.55
CA MET A 1 23.84 -2.25 3.18
C MET A 1 23.89 -0.91 3.89
N ASN A 2 23.60 0.21 3.21
CA ASN A 2 23.64 1.56 3.81
C ASN A 2 22.67 1.65 5.02
N SER A 3 23.11 2.17 6.17
CA SER A 3 22.29 2.30 7.39
C SER A 3 20.97 3.03 7.16
N GLU A 4 20.94 4.04 6.27
CA GLU A 4 19.71 4.76 5.92
C GLU A 4 18.71 3.89 5.14
N ILE A 5 19.20 3.03 4.25
CA ILE A 5 18.37 2.10 3.48
C ILE A 5 17.76 1.05 4.40
N PHE A 6 18.55 0.54 5.36
CA PHE A 6 18.03 -0.40 6.35
C PHE A 6 16.94 0.23 7.21
N TYR A 7 17.17 1.44 7.72
CA TYR A 7 16.16 2.17 8.49
C TYR A 7 14.88 2.41 7.68
N ALA A 8 15.02 2.86 6.43
CA ALA A 8 13.88 3.07 5.53
C ALA A 8 13.09 1.78 5.28
N ALA A 9 13.76 0.64 5.07
CA ALA A 9 13.11 -0.64 4.93
C ALA A 9 12.29 -1.01 6.19
N ARG A 10 12.85 -0.79 7.39
CA ARG A 10 12.16 -1.07 8.67
C ARG A 10 10.94 -0.18 8.89
N VAL A 11 11.05 1.12 8.63
CA VAL A 11 9.91 2.05 8.71
C VAL A 11 8.81 1.64 7.72
N LEU A 12 9.19 1.24 6.50
CA LEU A 12 8.23 0.77 5.50
C LEU A 12 7.61 -0.59 5.85
N ASP A 13 8.33 -1.50 6.49
CA ASP A 13 7.79 -2.78 6.99
C ASP A 13 6.73 -2.56 8.09
N GLU A 14 6.97 -1.63 9.00
CA GLU A 14 5.98 -1.28 10.02
C GLU A 14 4.74 -0.62 9.42
N ALA A 15 4.94 0.30 8.47
CA ALA A 15 3.84 0.93 7.73
C ALA A 15 3.08 -0.09 6.87
N TYR A 16 3.77 -1.10 6.33
CA TYR A 16 3.17 -2.20 5.59
C TYR A 16 2.14 -2.94 6.43
N GLU A 17 2.51 -3.32 7.65
CA GLU A 17 1.61 -4.05 8.56
C GLU A 17 0.41 -3.21 8.99
N ARG A 18 0.61 -1.92 9.28
CA ARG A 18 -0.50 -1.03 9.69
C ARG A 18 -1.46 -0.71 8.55
N LEU A 19 -0.95 -0.54 7.33
CA LEU A 19 -1.76 -0.09 6.18
C LEU A 19 -2.41 -1.21 5.37
N LYS A 20 -2.22 -2.48 5.72
CA LYS A 20 -2.73 -3.62 4.92
C LYS A 20 -4.26 -3.65 4.80
N ASP A 21 -4.98 -3.34 5.88
CA ASP A 21 -6.45 -3.34 5.90
C ASP A 21 -7.01 -2.14 5.13
N ALA A 22 -6.37 -0.97 5.30
CA ALA A 22 -6.66 0.21 4.50
C ALA A 22 -6.40 -0.06 3.01
N TYR A 23 -5.34 -0.81 2.67
CA TYR A 23 -5.08 -1.22 1.30
C TYR A 23 -6.20 -2.10 0.74
N ILE A 24 -6.62 -3.15 1.45
CA ILE A 24 -7.69 -4.05 0.99
C ILE A 24 -9.00 -3.29 0.78
N SER A 25 -9.39 -2.40 1.71
CA SER A 25 -10.64 -1.65 1.63
C SER A 25 -10.66 -0.53 0.58
N THR A 26 -9.49 0.05 0.25
CA THR A 26 -9.38 1.18 -0.69
C THR A 26 -8.77 0.80 -2.06
N SER A 27 -8.53 -0.49 -2.28
CA SER A 27 -8.03 -1.06 -3.54
C SER A 27 -9.10 -1.88 -4.22
N VAL A 28 -9.00 -2.01 -5.54
CA VAL A 28 -9.79 -2.99 -6.32
C VAL A 28 -9.48 -4.43 -5.89
N LEU A 29 -8.33 -4.66 -5.22
CA LEU A 29 -8.03 -5.95 -4.62
C LEU A 29 -9.11 -6.42 -3.64
N GLY A 30 -9.83 -5.51 -2.95
CA GLY A 30 -10.92 -5.87 -2.05
C GLY A 30 -11.99 -6.72 -2.75
N PRO A 31 -12.67 -6.19 -3.79
CA PRO A 31 -13.57 -6.98 -4.64
C PRO A 31 -12.94 -8.26 -5.23
N VAL A 32 -11.65 -8.22 -5.62
CA VAL A 32 -10.94 -9.40 -6.13
C VAL A 32 -10.84 -10.51 -5.09
N ARG A 33 -10.57 -10.16 -3.83
CA ARG A 33 -10.46 -11.12 -2.72
C ARG A 33 -11.81 -11.67 -2.28
N LEU A 34 -12.85 -10.85 -2.32
CA LEU A 34 -14.19 -11.22 -1.87
C LEU A 34 -14.91 -12.14 -2.84
N TYR A 35 -14.52 -12.15 -4.12
CA TYR A 35 -15.06 -13.09 -5.09
C TYR A 35 -14.73 -14.54 -4.74
N SER A 36 -15.76 -15.35 -4.54
CA SER A 36 -15.70 -16.78 -4.25
C SER A 36 -15.57 -17.60 -5.53
N ALA A 37 -14.50 -17.36 -6.30
CA ALA A 37 -14.18 -18.13 -7.50
C ALA A 37 -14.14 -19.64 -7.22
N ALA A 38 -14.79 -20.42 -8.09
CA ALA A 38 -14.88 -21.86 -7.97
C ALA A 38 -13.55 -22.58 -8.22
N GLU A 39 -12.66 -21.97 -9.00
CA GLU A 39 -11.37 -22.52 -9.39
C GLU A 39 -10.33 -21.41 -9.61
N THR A 40 -9.05 -21.78 -9.68
CA THR A 40 -7.94 -20.83 -9.82
C THR A 40 -8.05 -19.99 -11.09
N ALA A 41 -8.35 -20.61 -12.23
CA ALA A 41 -8.46 -19.92 -13.52
C ALA A 41 -9.54 -18.83 -13.50
N ASP A 42 -10.66 -19.10 -12.82
CA ASP A 42 -11.75 -18.15 -12.64
C ASP A 42 -11.31 -16.91 -11.84
N ARG A 43 -10.50 -17.11 -10.80
CA ARG A 43 -9.92 -16.00 -10.02
C ARG A 43 -8.84 -15.24 -10.77
N GLU A 44 -8.03 -15.92 -11.58
CA GLU A 44 -7.00 -15.30 -12.42
C GLU A 44 -7.60 -14.28 -13.39
N PHE A 45 -8.64 -14.69 -14.14
CA PHE A 45 -9.31 -13.80 -15.08
C PHE A 45 -10.11 -12.69 -14.40
N TRP A 46 -10.76 -12.98 -13.28
CA TRP A 46 -11.41 -11.94 -12.47
C TRP A 46 -10.41 -10.88 -12.00
N ALA A 47 -9.24 -11.30 -11.48
CA ALA A 47 -8.20 -10.39 -11.06
C ALA A 47 -7.65 -9.56 -12.23
N LEU A 48 -7.46 -10.18 -13.40
CA LEU A 48 -7.00 -9.47 -14.60
C LEU A 48 -8.04 -8.44 -15.07
N PHE A 49 -9.32 -8.84 -15.15
CA PHE A 49 -10.43 -7.94 -15.48
C PHE A 49 -10.44 -6.71 -14.58
N CYS A 50 -10.43 -6.94 -13.27
CA CYS A 50 -10.42 -5.90 -12.26
C CYS A 50 -9.22 -4.96 -12.38
N ALA A 51 -8.02 -5.49 -12.61
CA ALA A 51 -6.83 -4.67 -12.81
C ALA A 51 -6.90 -3.83 -14.11
N LEU A 52 -7.47 -4.40 -15.18
CA LEU A 52 -7.60 -3.71 -16.47
C LEU A 52 -8.61 -2.56 -16.43
N ILE A 53 -9.66 -2.64 -15.61
CA ILE A 53 -10.63 -1.55 -15.45
C ILE A 53 -10.24 -0.55 -14.34
N ASP A 54 -9.18 -0.81 -13.56
CA ASP A 54 -8.68 0.10 -12.52
C ASP A 54 -7.90 1.30 -13.11
N TYR A 55 -8.63 2.22 -13.74
CA TYR A 55 -8.04 3.48 -14.20
C TYR A 55 -9.06 4.62 -14.29
N GLN A 56 -8.60 5.82 -13.91
CA GLN A 56 -9.36 7.06 -14.05
C GLN A 56 -10.76 7.06 -13.42
N MET A 57 -10.98 6.20 -12.41
CA MET A 57 -12.20 6.11 -11.62
C MET A 57 -11.89 6.21 -10.12
N PRO A 58 -12.74 6.86 -9.32
CA PRO A 58 -12.69 6.76 -7.86
C PRO A 58 -12.88 5.31 -7.39
N VAL A 59 -11.79 4.67 -6.96
CA VAL A 59 -11.79 3.24 -6.60
C VAL A 59 -12.76 2.94 -5.44
N ALA A 60 -12.48 3.48 -4.25
CA ALA A 60 -13.28 3.18 -3.06
C ALA A 60 -14.75 3.63 -3.16
N ARG A 61 -15.02 4.71 -3.90
CA ARG A 61 -16.36 5.31 -3.96
C ARG A 61 -17.23 4.79 -5.10
N LEU A 62 -16.65 4.34 -6.21
CA LEU A 62 -17.41 3.90 -7.38
C LEU A 62 -17.02 2.49 -7.81
N LEU A 63 -15.73 2.23 -8.05
CA LEU A 63 -15.28 0.96 -8.62
C LEU A 63 -15.52 -0.21 -7.66
N ASN A 64 -15.17 -0.05 -6.38
CA ASN A 64 -15.36 -1.10 -5.36
C ASN A 64 -16.84 -1.45 -5.15
N PRO A 65 -17.75 -0.49 -4.87
CA PRO A 65 -19.18 -0.80 -4.77
C PRO A 65 -19.76 -1.47 -6.02
N MET A 66 -19.36 -1.00 -7.21
CA MET A 66 -19.79 -1.59 -8.48
C MET A 66 -19.32 -3.03 -8.63
N LEU A 67 -18.03 -3.30 -8.40
CA LEU A 67 -17.48 -4.65 -8.52
C LEU A 67 -18.04 -5.61 -7.46
N LEU A 68 -18.35 -5.13 -6.27
CA LEU A 68 -19.04 -5.93 -5.25
C LEU A 68 -20.49 -6.24 -5.65
N GLY A 69 -21.20 -5.28 -6.26
CA GLY A 69 -22.52 -5.55 -6.86
C GLY A 69 -22.45 -6.61 -7.95
N PHE A 70 -21.45 -6.50 -8.83
CA PHE A 70 -21.22 -7.46 -9.90
C PHE A 70 -20.91 -8.87 -9.36
N VAL A 71 -20.00 -8.98 -8.38
CA VAL A 71 -19.68 -10.24 -7.69
C VAL A 71 -20.94 -10.86 -7.08
N ARG A 72 -21.73 -10.09 -6.31
CA ARG A 72 -22.97 -10.60 -5.71
C ARG A 72 -23.97 -11.08 -6.75
N HIS A 73 -24.06 -10.42 -7.90
CA HIS A 73 -24.96 -10.82 -8.98
C HIS A 73 -24.50 -12.12 -9.65
N ILE A 74 -23.20 -12.28 -9.92
CA ILE A 74 -22.63 -13.53 -10.45
C ILE A 74 -22.91 -14.67 -9.45
N GLU A 75 -22.49 -14.51 -8.20
CA GLU A 75 -22.56 -15.55 -7.17
C GLU A 75 -23.99 -15.91 -6.80
N GLY A 76 -24.88 -14.91 -6.68
CA GLY A 76 -26.30 -15.12 -6.37
C GLY A 76 -27.06 -15.89 -7.46
N ARG A 77 -26.51 -15.96 -8.67
CA ARG A 77 -27.05 -16.75 -9.79
C ARG A 77 -26.33 -18.08 -9.99
N GLY A 78 -25.37 -18.42 -9.12
CA GLY A 78 -24.54 -19.62 -9.26
C GLY A 78 -23.62 -19.60 -10.48
N LEU A 79 -23.34 -18.41 -11.03
CA LEU A 79 -22.45 -18.23 -12.17
C LEU A 79 -20.99 -18.13 -11.70
N LYS A 80 -20.08 -18.40 -12.63
CA LYS A 80 -18.65 -18.09 -12.55
C LYS A 80 -18.31 -16.92 -13.48
N PHE A 81 -17.22 -16.21 -13.21
CA PHE A 81 -16.70 -15.21 -14.13
C PHE A 81 -16.28 -15.84 -15.47
N LEU A 82 -15.76 -17.07 -15.44
CA LEU A 82 -15.49 -17.88 -16.64
C LEU A 82 -16.74 -18.08 -17.52
N ASP A 83 -17.93 -18.21 -16.95
CA ASP A 83 -19.15 -18.38 -17.77
C ASP A 83 -19.38 -17.17 -18.69
N LEU A 84 -19.01 -15.98 -18.21
CA LEU A 84 -19.10 -14.74 -18.98
C LEU A 84 -18.03 -14.66 -20.09
N ILE A 85 -16.91 -15.37 -19.94
CA ILE A 85 -15.87 -15.46 -20.97
C ILE A 85 -16.35 -16.32 -22.15
N TYR A 86 -17.15 -17.36 -21.89
CA TYR A 86 -17.60 -18.29 -22.94
C TYR A 86 -18.96 -17.94 -23.55
N ASP A 87 -19.80 -17.16 -22.86
CA ASP A 87 -21.11 -16.73 -23.36
C ASP A 87 -21.24 -15.19 -23.38
N ALA A 88 -21.07 -14.62 -24.57
CA ALA A 88 -21.15 -13.18 -24.79
C ALA A 88 -22.55 -12.60 -24.52
N LYS A 89 -23.63 -13.37 -24.76
CA LYS A 89 -24.99 -12.91 -24.49
C LYS A 89 -25.26 -12.88 -22.98
N LEU A 90 -24.80 -13.91 -22.28
CA LEU A 90 -24.84 -13.93 -20.81
C LEU A 90 -24.02 -12.78 -20.23
N ALA A 91 -22.82 -12.55 -20.75
CA ALA A 91 -21.95 -11.45 -20.31
C ALA A 91 -22.62 -10.08 -20.50
N GLU A 92 -23.19 -9.81 -21.68
CA GLU A 92 -23.88 -8.55 -21.97
C GLU A 92 -25.07 -8.35 -21.02
N LYS A 93 -25.86 -9.41 -20.80
CA LYS A 93 -26.97 -9.40 -19.86
C LYS A 93 -26.51 -9.07 -18.43
N VAL A 94 -25.56 -9.84 -17.91
CA VAL A 94 -25.06 -9.67 -16.55
C VAL A 94 -24.44 -8.28 -16.36
N LEU A 95 -23.61 -7.82 -17.30
CA LEU A 95 -22.98 -6.50 -17.25
C LEU A 95 -24.00 -5.35 -17.33
N SER A 96 -25.22 -5.60 -17.81
CA SER A 96 -26.26 -4.58 -17.92
C SER A 96 -27.18 -4.51 -16.70
N GLU A 97 -27.39 -5.62 -15.99
CA GLU A 97 -28.50 -5.77 -15.03
C GLU A 97 -28.07 -5.80 -13.55
N PHE A 98 -26.78 -5.88 -13.22
CA PHE A 98 -26.38 -5.98 -11.81
C PHE A 98 -26.59 -4.68 -11.03
N GLU A 99 -27.12 -4.78 -9.82
CA GLU A 99 -27.39 -3.61 -8.97
C GLU A 99 -26.20 -3.27 -8.07
N TRP A 100 -25.96 -1.97 -7.88
CA TRP A 100 -24.98 -1.46 -6.93
C TRP A 100 -25.30 -0.03 -6.49
N SER A 101 -24.83 0.35 -5.31
CA SER A 101 -25.07 1.69 -4.76
C SER A 101 -23.85 2.58 -4.94
N SER A 102 -24.05 3.73 -5.59
CA SER A 102 -23.09 4.84 -5.56
C SER A 102 -23.37 5.76 -4.36
N PRO A 103 -22.46 6.68 -4.01
CA PRO A 103 -22.69 7.63 -2.92
C PRO A 103 -23.91 8.56 -3.11
N LYS A 104 -24.46 8.64 -4.32
CA LYS A 104 -25.59 9.54 -4.65
C LYS A 104 -26.92 8.81 -4.86
N SER A 105 -26.87 7.62 -5.44
CA SER A 105 -28.06 6.86 -5.81
C SER A 105 -27.71 5.39 -6.09
N PRO A 106 -28.71 4.48 -6.02
CA PRO A 106 -28.63 3.18 -6.68
C PRO A 106 -28.30 3.33 -8.16
N ARG A 107 -27.65 2.31 -8.72
CA ARG A 107 -27.26 2.18 -10.13
C ARG A 107 -27.42 0.74 -10.56
N GLU A 108 -27.62 0.59 -11.86
CA GLU A 108 -27.75 -0.70 -12.53
C GLU A 108 -26.67 -0.81 -13.61
N GLY A 109 -26.11 -1.99 -13.75
CA GLY A 109 -25.12 -2.34 -14.75
C GLY A 109 -23.75 -1.68 -14.56
N PHE A 110 -22.86 -2.03 -15.49
CA PHE A 110 -21.50 -1.58 -15.53
C PHE A 110 -21.43 -0.08 -15.86
N THR A 111 -20.75 0.68 -15.02
CA THR A 111 -20.49 2.10 -15.25
C THR A 111 -19.00 2.40 -15.19
N HIS A 112 -18.47 2.95 -16.28
CA HIS A 112 -17.10 3.45 -16.32
C HIS A 112 -17.01 4.73 -17.13
N ARG A 113 -16.02 5.58 -16.83
CA ARG A 113 -15.83 6.86 -17.54
C ARG A 113 -15.51 6.69 -19.03
N PHE A 114 -14.82 5.59 -19.37
CA PHE A 114 -14.27 5.37 -20.72
C PHE A 114 -14.64 4.03 -21.36
N LEU A 115 -15.11 3.08 -20.55
CA LEU A 115 -15.41 1.73 -21.03
C LEU A 115 -16.91 1.58 -21.12
N ARG A 116 -17.36 1.00 -22.23
CA ARG A 116 -18.74 0.56 -22.47
C ARG A 116 -18.79 -0.94 -22.33
N ILE A 117 -20.00 -1.48 -22.16
CA ILE A 117 -20.24 -2.93 -22.06
C ILE A 117 -19.63 -3.66 -23.26
N ARG A 118 -19.81 -3.16 -24.49
CA ARG A 118 -19.17 -3.74 -25.69
C ARG A 118 -17.65 -3.87 -25.58
N ASP A 119 -16.99 -2.88 -24.97
CA ASP A 119 -15.53 -2.90 -24.82
C ASP A 119 -15.10 -3.98 -23.80
N LEU A 120 -15.98 -4.34 -22.86
CA LEU A 120 -15.78 -5.47 -21.95
C LEU A 120 -16.10 -6.81 -22.62
N ILE A 121 -17.10 -6.88 -23.50
CA ILE A 121 -17.37 -8.08 -24.30
C ILE A 121 -16.16 -8.42 -25.17
N ASP A 122 -15.56 -7.42 -25.83
CA ASP A 122 -14.32 -7.57 -26.59
C ASP A 122 -13.16 -8.07 -25.70
N LEU A 123 -13.06 -7.57 -24.46
CA LEU A 123 -12.06 -8.02 -23.50
C LEU A 123 -12.29 -9.48 -23.05
N LEU A 124 -13.53 -9.88 -22.80
CA LEU A 124 -13.89 -11.25 -22.43
C LEU A 124 -13.63 -12.22 -23.58
N ALA A 125 -13.91 -11.81 -24.83
CA ALA A 125 -13.53 -12.56 -26.02
C ALA A 125 -12.00 -12.73 -26.11
N ALA A 126 -11.23 -11.71 -25.73
CA ALA A 126 -9.78 -11.81 -25.67
C ALA A 126 -9.28 -12.80 -24.61
N PHE A 127 -9.93 -12.85 -23.45
CA PHE A 127 -9.64 -13.86 -22.42
C PHE A 127 -9.95 -15.27 -22.91
N ARG A 128 -11.07 -15.46 -23.63
CA ARG A 128 -11.40 -16.72 -24.27
C ARG A 128 -10.31 -17.15 -25.25
N GLY A 129 -9.80 -16.25 -26.08
CA GLY A 129 -8.71 -16.55 -27.02
C GLY A 129 -7.46 -17.09 -26.32
N ILE A 130 -7.12 -16.55 -25.14
CA ILE A 130 -6.02 -17.07 -24.31
C ILE A 130 -6.34 -18.47 -23.79
N CYS A 131 -7.56 -18.72 -23.30
CA CYS A 131 -7.99 -20.06 -22.87
C CYS A 131 -7.91 -21.07 -24.02
N ASP A 132 -8.45 -20.72 -25.19
CA ASP A 132 -8.52 -21.61 -26.34
C ASP A 132 -7.12 -21.94 -26.87
N SER A 133 -6.17 -21.01 -26.78
CA SER A 133 -4.80 -21.18 -27.29
C SER A 133 -3.84 -21.84 -26.29
N TYR A 134 -4.02 -21.61 -24.99
CA TYR A 134 -3.03 -21.98 -23.95
C TYR A 134 -3.63 -22.78 -22.78
N GLY A 135 -4.93 -23.06 -22.79
CA GLY A 135 -5.67 -23.76 -21.72
C GLY A 135 -6.03 -22.87 -20.52
N SER A 136 -5.12 -22.02 -20.05
CA SER A 136 -5.38 -21.05 -18.98
C SER A 136 -4.45 -19.85 -19.03
N LEU A 137 -4.84 -18.75 -18.36
CA LEU A 137 -3.98 -17.57 -18.21
C LEU A 137 -2.67 -17.92 -17.49
N GLY A 138 -2.74 -18.68 -16.38
CA GLY A 138 -1.56 -19.15 -15.67
C GLY A 138 -0.60 -19.97 -16.55
N SER A 139 -1.11 -20.84 -17.43
CA SER A 139 -0.29 -21.67 -18.33
C SER A 139 0.43 -20.83 -19.39
N PHE A 140 -0.29 -19.87 -19.99
CA PHE A 140 0.29 -18.88 -20.90
C PHE A 140 1.43 -18.10 -20.22
N VAL A 141 1.13 -17.49 -19.06
CA VAL A 141 2.11 -16.66 -18.33
C VAL A 141 3.31 -17.47 -17.87
N LYS A 142 3.11 -18.71 -17.40
CA LYS A 142 4.20 -19.61 -17.00
C LYS A 142 5.15 -19.89 -18.17
N SER A 143 4.61 -20.12 -19.36
CA SER A 143 5.38 -20.37 -20.58
C SER A 143 6.17 -19.13 -21.01
N SER A 144 5.53 -17.96 -21.05
CA SER A 144 6.19 -16.69 -21.37
C SER A 144 7.27 -16.33 -20.33
N TYR A 145 7.01 -16.55 -19.03
CA TYR A 145 8.03 -16.32 -17.99
C TYR A 145 9.23 -17.26 -18.15
N ALA A 146 9.00 -18.53 -18.49
CA ALA A 146 10.09 -19.47 -18.75
C ALA A 146 10.96 -19.04 -19.94
N LEU A 147 10.37 -18.42 -20.98
CA LEU A 147 11.08 -17.86 -22.13
C LEU A 147 11.97 -16.67 -21.73
N HIS A 148 11.47 -15.79 -20.88
CA HIS A 148 12.14 -14.54 -20.50
C HIS A 148 12.97 -14.62 -19.21
N ARG A 149 12.96 -15.74 -18.49
CA ARG A 149 13.58 -15.89 -17.15
C ARG A 149 15.06 -15.51 -17.02
N HIS A 150 15.79 -15.52 -18.14
CA HIS A 150 17.22 -15.20 -18.20
C HIS A 150 17.51 -13.76 -18.63
N GLU A 151 16.47 -12.99 -18.98
CA GLU A 151 16.61 -11.56 -19.26
C GLU A 151 16.84 -10.77 -17.97
N PRO A 152 17.44 -9.56 -18.03
CA PRO A 152 17.66 -8.73 -16.85
C PRO A 152 16.38 -8.35 -16.10
N GLU A 153 15.27 -8.15 -16.81
CA GLU A 153 13.95 -7.84 -16.23
C GLU A 153 12.89 -8.74 -16.90
N PRO A 154 12.74 -10.02 -16.47
CA PRO A 154 11.91 -11.01 -17.16
C PRO A 154 10.45 -10.62 -17.35
N MET A 155 9.90 -9.85 -16.41
CA MET A 155 8.51 -9.40 -16.47
C MET A 155 8.26 -8.39 -17.59
N GLU A 156 9.28 -7.72 -18.14
CA GLU A 156 9.11 -6.87 -19.32
C GLU A 156 8.64 -7.68 -20.53
N GLY A 157 9.27 -8.84 -20.78
CA GLY A 157 8.86 -9.76 -21.83
C GLY A 157 7.46 -10.33 -21.58
N VAL A 158 7.17 -10.78 -20.35
CA VAL A 158 5.85 -11.32 -19.99
C VAL A 158 4.72 -10.30 -20.16
N ILE A 159 4.94 -9.04 -19.75
CA ILE A 159 3.96 -7.97 -19.91
C ILE A 159 3.71 -7.69 -21.40
N ARG A 160 4.77 -7.63 -22.21
CA ARG A 160 4.68 -7.42 -23.65
C ARG A 160 3.92 -8.55 -24.34
N ASP A 161 4.18 -9.80 -23.96
CA ASP A 161 3.51 -10.96 -24.54
C ASP A 161 2.03 -10.98 -24.15
N LEU A 162 1.70 -10.79 -22.86
CA LEU A 162 0.30 -10.70 -22.41
C LEU A 162 -0.46 -9.57 -23.11
N GLN A 163 0.17 -8.41 -23.24
CA GLN A 163 -0.41 -7.28 -23.96
C GLN A 163 -0.70 -7.67 -25.42
N ARG A 164 0.27 -8.28 -26.10
CA ARG A 164 0.15 -8.69 -27.49
C ARG A 164 -0.99 -9.69 -27.67
N GLU A 165 -1.04 -10.73 -26.85
CA GLU A 165 -2.09 -11.76 -26.96
C GLU A 165 -3.48 -11.18 -26.73
N LEU A 166 -3.64 -10.33 -25.71
CA LEU A 166 -4.92 -9.65 -25.47
C LEU A 166 -5.33 -8.76 -26.65
N LEU A 167 -4.39 -8.08 -27.30
CA LEU A 167 -4.67 -7.24 -28.47
C LEU A 167 -4.98 -8.08 -29.72
N ASN A 168 -4.25 -9.18 -29.93
CA ASN A 168 -4.46 -10.11 -31.05
C ASN A 168 -5.85 -10.74 -31.01
N HIS A 169 -6.36 -11.04 -29.81
CA HIS A 169 -7.71 -11.54 -29.62
C HIS A 169 -8.78 -10.44 -29.45
N GLY A 170 -8.46 -9.18 -29.77
CA GLY A 170 -9.46 -8.13 -29.90
C GLY A 170 -9.78 -7.35 -28.62
N GLY A 171 -9.00 -7.45 -27.54
CA GLY A 171 -9.27 -6.79 -26.25
C GLY A 171 -9.33 -5.26 -26.25
N GLY A 172 -9.15 -4.62 -27.41
CA GLY A 172 -9.65 -3.26 -27.65
C GLY A 172 -8.98 -2.18 -26.81
N ILE A 173 -9.81 -1.27 -26.28
CA ILE A 173 -9.40 -0.09 -25.51
C ILE A 173 -9.11 -0.41 -24.03
N ALA A 174 -9.64 -1.53 -23.51
CA ALA A 174 -9.40 -1.94 -22.13
C ALA A 174 -7.93 -2.32 -21.91
N VAL A 175 -7.28 -2.89 -22.92
CA VAL A 175 -5.86 -3.27 -22.89
C VAL A 175 -4.97 -2.04 -23.02
N PRO A 176 -4.01 -1.80 -22.09
CA PRO A 176 -3.04 -0.71 -22.24
C PRO A 176 -2.22 -0.89 -23.53
N ARG A 177 -2.08 0.15 -24.38
CA ARG A 177 -1.41 0.03 -25.70
C ARG A 177 -0.04 0.71 -25.81
N HIS A 178 0.27 1.71 -24.99
CA HIS A 178 1.48 2.50 -25.18
C HIS A 178 2.71 1.83 -24.57
N THR A 179 3.73 1.56 -25.39
CA THR A 179 5.05 1.06 -24.97
C THR A 179 5.77 2.01 -24.00
N ASP A 180 5.45 3.31 -24.05
CA ASP A 180 5.96 4.30 -23.11
C ASP A 180 5.11 4.45 -21.83
N SER A 181 4.01 3.69 -21.69
CA SER A 181 3.19 3.67 -20.47
C SER A 181 3.93 3.04 -19.30
N CYS A 182 3.53 3.37 -18.08
CA CYS A 182 4.00 2.68 -16.88
C CYS A 182 3.47 1.24 -16.76
N MET A 183 2.53 0.81 -17.63
CA MET A 183 1.83 -0.48 -17.56
C MET A 183 1.31 -0.82 -16.16
N LYS A 184 0.92 0.20 -15.38
CA LYS A 184 0.53 0.08 -13.96
C LYS A 184 -0.47 -1.06 -13.73
N ARG A 185 -1.47 -1.18 -14.60
CA ARG A 185 -2.54 -2.19 -14.52
C ARG A 185 -1.99 -3.62 -14.58
N PHE A 186 -1.07 -3.89 -15.51
CA PHE A 186 -0.40 -5.20 -15.56
C PHE A 186 0.55 -5.41 -14.39
N ASN A 187 1.37 -4.41 -14.04
CA ASN A 187 2.27 -4.53 -12.89
C ASN A 187 1.51 -4.81 -11.58
N LEU A 188 0.37 -4.15 -11.38
CA LEU A 188 -0.52 -4.37 -10.24
C LEU A 188 -1.13 -5.79 -10.26
N PHE A 189 -1.60 -6.24 -11.43
CA PHE A 189 -2.09 -7.60 -11.62
C PHE A 189 -1.01 -8.64 -11.27
N PHE A 190 0.16 -8.60 -11.90
CA PHE A 190 1.25 -9.54 -11.60
C PHE A 190 1.64 -9.54 -10.13
N ARG A 191 1.70 -8.35 -9.52
CA ARG A 191 1.94 -8.23 -8.09
C ARG A 191 0.89 -8.98 -7.26
N TRP A 192 -0.41 -8.80 -7.56
CA TRP A 192 -1.49 -9.50 -6.86
C TRP A 192 -1.37 -11.01 -6.95
N LEU A 193 -1.02 -11.54 -8.12
CA LEU A 193 -1.01 -12.97 -8.37
C LEU A 193 0.23 -13.64 -7.76
N VAL A 194 1.37 -12.96 -7.69
CA VAL A 194 2.64 -13.56 -7.26
C VAL A 194 2.91 -13.36 -5.77
N ARG A 195 2.50 -12.23 -5.18
CA ARG A 195 2.82 -11.92 -3.78
C ARG A 195 1.85 -12.55 -2.79
N PRO A 196 2.31 -12.93 -1.58
CA PRO A 196 1.44 -13.44 -0.53
C PRO A 196 0.56 -12.32 0.04
N TYR A 197 -0.25 -12.67 1.05
CA TYR A 197 -1.12 -11.73 1.76
C TYR A 197 -0.43 -10.37 2.06
N PRO A 198 -1.09 -9.23 1.80
CA PRO A 198 -2.52 -9.06 1.49
C PRO A 198 -2.90 -9.34 0.02
N ASP A 199 -1.92 -9.55 -0.86
CA ASP A 199 -2.14 -9.97 -2.24
C ASP A 199 -2.63 -11.46 -2.29
N LEU A 200 -2.84 -12.03 -3.48
CA LEU A 200 -3.52 -13.34 -3.63
C LEU A 200 -2.56 -14.54 -3.52
N GLY A 201 -1.36 -14.42 -4.08
CA GLY A 201 -0.34 -15.48 -4.05
C GLY A 201 -0.70 -16.75 -4.81
N LEU A 202 -1.43 -16.63 -5.94
CA LEU A 202 -1.82 -17.77 -6.78
C LEU A 202 -0.66 -18.33 -7.63
N TRP A 203 0.36 -17.52 -7.93
CA TRP A 203 1.44 -17.87 -8.85
C TRP A 203 2.79 -18.01 -8.14
N GLY A 204 3.13 -19.24 -7.76
CA GLY A 204 4.45 -19.58 -7.20
C GLY A 204 5.56 -19.80 -8.23
N PHE A 205 5.25 -19.77 -9.53
CA PHE A 205 6.22 -20.02 -10.60
C PHE A 205 6.98 -18.77 -11.06
N ILE A 206 6.59 -17.57 -10.59
CA ILE A 206 7.30 -16.31 -10.82
C ILE A 206 8.02 -15.92 -9.53
N ASP A 207 9.32 -15.66 -9.63
CA ASP A 207 10.09 -15.10 -8.51
C ASP A 207 9.67 -13.65 -8.24
N ARG A 208 9.29 -13.35 -6.99
CA ARG A 208 8.89 -12.00 -6.53
C ARG A 208 9.92 -10.93 -6.85
N LYS A 209 11.22 -11.27 -6.88
CA LYS A 209 12.29 -10.32 -7.17
C LYS A 209 12.23 -9.74 -8.60
N HIS A 210 11.53 -10.42 -9.51
CA HIS A 210 11.32 -9.97 -10.89
C HIS A 210 10.10 -9.07 -11.06
N LEU A 211 9.27 -8.89 -10.03
CA LEU A 211 8.12 -8.00 -10.10
C LEU A 211 8.57 -6.54 -10.27
N LEU A 212 7.76 -5.78 -11.02
CA LEU A 212 8.02 -4.38 -11.35
C LEU A 212 6.99 -3.47 -10.65
N ALA A 213 7.45 -2.29 -10.23
CA ALA A 213 6.62 -1.34 -9.49
C ALA A 213 5.38 -0.91 -10.29
N SER A 214 4.21 -0.90 -9.65
CA SER A 214 2.96 -0.40 -10.25
C SER A 214 2.94 1.14 -10.25
N LEU A 215 3.82 1.77 -11.03
CA LEU A 215 4.06 3.22 -11.03
C LEU A 215 2.85 4.01 -11.52
N ASP A 216 2.45 4.99 -10.70
CA ASP A 216 1.49 6.03 -11.05
C ASP A 216 1.90 7.39 -10.45
N ALA A 217 1.09 8.43 -10.68
CA ALA A 217 1.37 9.77 -10.18
C ALA A 217 1.41 9.86 -8.63
N ASN A 218 0.78 8.93 -7.92
CA ASN A 218 0.80 8.89 -6.46
C ASN A 218 2.13 8.30 -5.97
N LEU A 219 2.50 7.13 -6.49
CA LEU A 219 3.78 6.50 -6.17
C LEU A 219 4.95 7.42 -6.57
N GLN A 220 4.91 7.99 -7.79
CA GLN A 220 5.92 8.95 -8.28
C GLN A 220 6.08 10.15 -7.33
N ARG A 221 4.98 10.77 -6.89
CA ARG A 221 5.00 11.91 -5.97
C ARG A 221 5.66 11.53 -4.65
N VAL A 222 5.27 10.40 -4.07
CA VAL A 222 5.77 9.94 -2.79
C VAL A 222 7.26 9.60 -2.86
N VAL A 223 7.71 8.83 -3.86
CA VAL A 223 9.14 8.49 -3.96
C VAL A 223 10.02 9.72 -4.25
N SER A 224 9.50 10.69 -5.02
CA SER A 224 10.19 11.94 -5.29
C SER A 224 10.36 12.77 -4.00
N ARG A 225 9.30 12.90 -3.20
CA ARG A 225 9.32 13.68 -1.95
C ARG A 225 10.06 12.99 -0.82
N ALA A 226 9.75 11.72 -0.57
CA ALA A 226 10.31 11.01 0.57
C ALA A 226 11.80 10.68 0.36
N PHE A 227 12.19 10.27 -0.85
CA PHE A 227 13.53 9.74 -1.09
C PHE A 227 14.39 10.61 -2.02
N GLY A 228 13.82 11.66 -2.63
CA GLY A 228 14.51 12.48 -3.64
C GLY A 228 14.60 11.80 -5.01
N LEU A 229 13.81 10.75 -5.25
CA LEU A 229 13.91 9.95 -6.47
C LEU A 229 13.14 10.61 -7.62
N LYS A 230 13.87 11.21 -8.57
CA LYS A 230 13.27 11.78 -9.79
C LYS A 230 12.82 10.67 -10.74
N VAL A 231 11.52 10.36 -10.75
CA VAL A 231 10.89 9.35 -11.61
C VAL A 231 9.98 10.02 -12.65
N LYS A 232 10.04 9.57 -13.90
CA LYS A 232 9.11 9.96 -14.98
C LYS A 232 7.95 8.97 -15.04
N LEU A 233 6.76 9.40 -15.45
CA LEU A 233 5.61 8.50 -15.62
C LEU A 233 5.68 7.76 -16.97
N ASN A 234 6.71 6.94 -17.12
CA ASN A 234 6.92 6.06 -18.27
C ASN A 234 7.65 4.77 -17.86
N TRP A 235 7.89 3.85 -18.80
CA TRP A 235 8.56 2.58 -18.52
C TRP A 235 9.95 2.75 -17.87
N ARG A 236 10.77 3.69 -18.33
CA ARG A 236 12.06 4.01 -17.68
C ARG A 236 11.89 4.42 -16.22
N GLY A 237 10.78 5.09 -15.90
CA GLY A 237 10.41 5.41 -14.53
C GLY A 237 10.03 4.19 -13.70
N VAL A 238 9.31 3.23 -14.28
CA VAL A 238 8.99 1.93 -13.64
C VAL A 238 10.28 1.22 -13.25
N LEU A 239 11.21 1.07 -14.19
CA LEU A 239 12.51 0.42 -13.92
C LEU A 239 13.32 1.18 -12.86
N LYS A 240 13.32 2.52 -12.92
CA LYS A 240 14.01 3.35 -11.92
C LYS A 240 13.40 3.24 -10.52
N ALA A 241 12.08 3.25 -10.41
CA ALA A 241 11.37 3.05 -9.15
C ALA A 241 11.64 1.64 -8.60
N THR A 242 11.50 0.62 -9.44
CA THR A 242 11.77 -0.78 -9.09
C THR A 242 13.22 -0.96 -8.61
N GLY A 243 14.19 -0.40 -9.32
CA GLY A 243 15.60 -0.47 -8.93
C GLY A 243 15.90 0.23 -7.59
N PHE A 244 15.14 1.27 -7.23
CA PHE A 244 15.21 1.85 -5.88
C PHE A 244 14.59 0.93 -4.83
N LEU A 245 13.39 0.40 -5.09
CA LEU A 245 12.71 -0.50 -4.16
C LEU A 245 13.47 -1.81 -3.94
N ARG A 246 14.18 -2.30 -4.97
CA ARG A 246 15.10 -3.45 -4.89
C ARG A 246 16.25 -3.22 -3.93
N LYS A 247 16.66 -1.97 -3.68
CA LYS A 247 17.64 -1.65 -2.63
C LYS A 247 17.06 -1.77 -1.22
N LEU A 248 15.75 -1.54 -1.06
CA LEU A 248 15.04 -1.67 0.21
C LEU A 248 14.70 -3.14 0.49
N ASN A 249 14.24 -3.86 -0.53
CA ASN A 249 13.93 -5.28 -0.45
C ASN A 249 14.31 -5.98 -1.77
N PRO A 250 15.43 -6.70 -1.83
CA PRO A 250 15.89 -7.35 -3.05
C PRO A 250 15.03 -8.56 -3.46
N ASP A 251 14.39 -9.24 -2.50
CA ASP A 251 13.59 -10.44 -2.74
C ASP A 251 12.15 -10.13 -3.14
N ASP A 252 11.67 -8.91 -2.84
CA ASP A 252 10.34 -8.42 -3.18
C ASP A 252 10.35 -6.88 -3.38
N PRO A 253 10.84 -6.40 -4.54
CA PRO A 253 10.93 -4.96 -4.83
C PRO A 253 9.56 -4.29 -4.96
N THR A 254 8.46 -5.02 -4.96
CA THR A 254 7.11 -4.43 -5.03
C THR A 254 6.39 -4.49 -3.68
N LYS A 255 7.09 -4.91 -2.61
CA LYS A 255 6.56 -4.98 -1.25
C LYS A 255 5.87 -3.68 -0.83
N TYR A 256 6.56 -2.56 -1.05
CA TYR A 256 6.17 -1.26 -0.54
C TYR A 256 5.28 -0.44 -1.48
N ASP A 257 4.89 -0.99 -2.64
CA ASP A 257 4.08 -0.26 -3.62
C ASP A 257 2.75 0.25 -3.05
N TYR A 258 2.04 -0.57 -2.27
CA TYR A 258 0.80 -0.10 -1.66
C TYR A 258 1.05 0.89 -0.53
N VAL A 259 2.07 0.67 0.31
CA VAL A 259 2.43 1.59 1.39
C VAL A 259 2.60 2.98 0.82
N LEU A 260 3.47 3.11 -0.18
CA LEU A 260 3.80 4.39 -0.80
C LEU A 260 2.60 5.01 -1.55
N SER A 261 1.82 4.22 -2.29
CA SER A 261 0.64 4.75 -3.00
C SER A 261 -0.50 5.14 -2.04
N ARG A 262 -0.69 4.41 -0.93
CA ARG A 262 -1.73 4.71 0.07
C ARG A 262 -1.51 6.04 0.75
N LEU A 263 -0.26 6.46 0.97
CA LEU A 263 0.03 7.79 1.54
C LEU A 263 -0.65 8.92 0.78
N SER A 264 -0.71 8.80 -0.54
CA SER A 264 -1.38 9.77 -1.38
C SER A 264 -2.90 9.65 -1.36
N ILE A 265 -3.42 8.41 -1.35
CA ILE A 265 -4.85 8.11 -1.45
C ILE A 265 -5.58 8.42 -0.15
N MET A 266 -4.93 8.21 0.99
CA MET A 266 -5.44 8.54 2.33
C MET A 266 -5.22 10.02 2.69
N GLY A 267 -4.51 10.78 1.85
CA GLY A 267 -4.32 12.23 2.02
C GLY A 267 -3.14 12.63 2.91
N TYR A 268 -2.26 11.70 3.30
CA TYR A 268 -1.00 12.05 3.98
C TYR A 268 -0.10 12.90 3.08
N CYS A 269 0.12 12.46 1.85
CA CYS A 269 0.96 13.14 0.86
C CYS A 269 0.10 13.77 -0.25
N ALA A 270 -0.56 14.88 0.09
CA ALA A 270 -1.43 15.64 -0.81
C ALA A 270 -0.66 16.23 -2.01
N LYS A 271 -1.37 16.60 -3.08
CA LYS A 271 -0.73 17.24 -4.26
C LYS A 271 -0.06 18.56 -3.86
N ASP A 272 -0.78 19.39 -3.12
CA ASP A 272 -0.24 20.56 -2.45
C ASP A 272 0.49 20.11 -1.18
N LEU A 273 1.78 20.42 -1.07
CA LEU A 273 2.59 20.02 0.08
C LEU A 273 2.08 20.67 1.37
N ALA A 274 1.61 21.92 1.31
CA ALA A 274 1.09 22.64 2.48
C ALA A 274 -0.16 22.01 3.08
N ARG A 275 -0.89 21.19 2.30
CA ARG A 275 -2.07 20.44 2.75
C ARG A 275 -1.74 19.01 3.19
N SER A 276 -0.47 18.62 3.18
CA SER A 276 -0.04 17.27 3.55
C SER A 276 -0.08 17.10 5.07
N LYS A 277 -0.59 15.97 5.54
CA LYS A 277 -0.60 15.61 6.97
C LYS A 277 0.73 14.97 7.35
N CYS A 278 1.83 15.71 7.17
CA CYS A 278 3.19 15.17 7.29
C CYS A 278 3.47 14.54 8.67
N LEU A 279 2.99 15.16 9.75
CA LEU A 279 3.20 14.68 11.13
C LEU A 279 2.46 13.38 11.43
N LEU A 280 1.39 13.10 10.69
CA LEU A 280 0.68 11.82 10.75
C LEU A 280 1.11 10.85 9.67
N CYS A 281 2.04 11.21 8.76
CA CYS A 281 2.44 10.33 7.66
C CYS A 281 3.28 9.14 8.17
N PRO A 282 2.88 7.88 7.96
CA PRO A 282 3.56 6.69 8.51
C PRO A 282 5.06 6.55 8.24
N ILE A 283 5.60 7.35 7.30
CA ILE A 283 7.01 7.34 6.89
C ILE A 283 7.71 8.69 7.15
N VAL A 284 7.15 9.55 8.02
CA VAL A 284 7.66 10.91 8.26
C VAL A 284 9.16 10.93 8.59
N SER A 285 9.63 9.97 9.38
CA SER A 285 11.03 9.88 9.82
C SER A 285 12.04 9.59 8.70
N VAL A 286 11.57 9.18 7.51
CA VAL A 286 12.41 8.92 6.33
C VAL A 286 12.07 9.81 5.14
N CYS A 287 11.14 10.74 5.31
CA CYS A 287 10.70 11.62 4.25
C CYS A 287 11.55 12.89 4.18
N LYS A 288 12.30 13.07 3.09
CA LYS A 288 13.14 14.26 2.86
C LYS A 288 12.36 15.55 2.66
N ALA A 289 11.08 15.47 2.30
CA ALA A 289 10.22 16.64 2.07
C ALA A 289 9.34 16.98 3.28
N SER A 290 9.33 16.16 4.35
CA SER A 290 8.65 16.55 5.58
C SER A 290 9.53 17.46 6.40
N GLU A 291 8.90 18.44 7.04
CA GLU A 291 9.52 19.32 8.04
C GLU A 291 8.90 18.98 9.40
N PRO A 292 9.28 17.85 10.03
CA PRO A 292 8.83 17.59 11.40
C PRO A 292 9.32 18.70 12.33
N PRO A 293 8.60 18.98 13.45
CA PRO A 293 9.04 19.91 14.48
C PRO A 293 10.49 19.64 14.82
N ARG A 294 11.26 20.72 14.98
CA ARG A 294 12.62 20.57 15.49
C ARG A 294 12.53 19.96 16.87
N PRO A 295 13.29 18.89 17.16
CA PRO A 295 13.38 18.39 18.51
C PRO A 295 13.92 19.48 19.42
N VAL A 296 13.53 19.45 20.69
CA VAL A 296 13.97 20.46 21.65
C VAL A 296 15.45 20.21 21.95
N GLU A 297 16.28 21.25 21.81
CA GLU A 297 17.67 21.20 22.29
C GLU A 297 17.65 21.08 23.81
N VAL A 298 18.59 20.33 24.39
CA VAL A 298 18.62 19.93 25.80
C VAL A 298 18.00 20.99 26.73
N GLY A 299 16.81 20.68 27.26
CA GLY A 299 16.06 21.47 28.22
C GLY A 299 15.53 20.56 29.31
N LEU A 300 15.42 21.08 30.53
CA LEU A 300 14.78 20.38 31.63
C LEU A 300 13.27 20.32 31.36
N ARG A 301 12.66 19.17 31.63
CA ARG A 301 11.20 19.05 31.65
C ARG A 301 10.60 20.09 32.58
N THR A 302 9.39 20.54 32.26
CA THR A 302 8.59 21.34 33.18
C THR A 302 8.24 20.53 34.44
N GLU A 303 7.88 21.22 35.52
CA GLU A 303 7.38 20.55 36.73
C GLU A 303 6.15 19.69 36.43
N ALA A 304 5.28 20.16 35.53
CA ALA A 304 4.09 19.42 35.11
C ALA A 304 4.45 18.11 34.39
N GLU A 305 5.34 18.16 33.41
CA GLU A 305 5.85 16.96 32.69
C GLU A 305 6.56 16.00 33.63
N THR A 306 7.32 16.52 34.59
CA THR A 306 8.01 15.69 35.59
C THR A 306 7.02 14.91 36.45
N GLU A 307 5.93 15.55 36.89
CA GLU A 307 4.88 14.89 37.68
C GLU A 307 4.11 13.84 36.84
N ILE A 308 3.85 14.13 35.57
CA ILE A 308 3.20 13.19 34.63
C ILE A 308 4.04 11.92 34.48
N LEU A 309 5.34 12.07 34.24
CA LEU A 309 6.24 10.91 34.11
C LEU A 309 6.31 10.13 35.41
N LYS A 310 6.43 10.81 36.56
CA LYS A 310 6.43 10.16 37.87
C LYS A 310 5.16 9.33 38.08
N ARG A 311 4.00 9.88 37.72
CA ARG A 311 2.72 9.18 37.80
C ARG A 311 2.67 7.93 36.93
N TYR A 312 3.21 8.00 35.71
CA TYR A 312 3.38 6.82 34.85
C TYR A 312 4.24 5.75 35.52
N LEU A 313 5.37 6.13 36.13
CA LEU A 313 6.27 5.20 36.81
C LEU A 313 5.61 4.55 38.04
N GLU A 314 4.76 5.27 38.77
CA GLU A 314 3.98 4.71 39.88
C GLU A 314 2.98 3.65 39.41
N ILE A 315 2.28 3.89 38.29
CA ILE A 315 1.24 3.00 37.76
C ILE A 315 1.87 1.78 37.08
N TYR A 316 2.87 2.00 36.21
CA TYR A 316 3.42 0.98 35.31
C TYR A 316 4.79 0.46 35.72
N GLY A 317 5.38 0.94 36.82
CA GLY A 317 6.77 0.63 37.22
C GLY A 317 7.10 -0.86 37.35
N ARG A 318 6.10 -1.71 37.65
CA ARG A 318 6.27 -3.17 37.72
C ARG A 318 6.53 -3.82 36.35
N GLU A 319 6.15 -3.16 35.27
CA GLU A 319 6.36 -3.62 33.90
C GLU A 319 7.68 -3.09 33.31
N LEU A 320 8.43 -2.27 34.06
CA LEU A 320 9.64 -1.61 33.60
C LEU A 320 10.88 -2.28 34.19
N ASP A 321 11.90 -2.43 33.36
CA ASP A 321 13.23 -2.93 33.75
C ASP A 321 14.22 -1.78 33.92
N ARG A 322 14.26 -0.84 32.96
CA ARG A 322 15.15 0.33 32.99
C ARG A 322 14.44 1.58 32.53
N VAL A 323 14.69 2.69 33.20
CA VAL A 323 14.17 4.01 32.84
C VAL A 323 15.31 5.00 32.92
N TYR A 324 15.57 5.69 31.82
CA TYR A 324 16.49 6.81 31.75
C TYR A 324 15.69 8.07 31.45
N THR A 325 15.81 9.07 32.31
CA THR A 325 15.17 10.37 32.08
C THR A 325 16.13 11.32 31.37
N GLU A 326 15.60 12.23 30.56
CA GLU A 326 16.39 13.24 29.83
C GLU A 326 17.47 12.55 28.97
N TYR A 327 17.02 11.58 28.18
CA TYR A 327 17.90 10.70 27.43
C TYR A 327 18.55 11.44 26.26
N PRO A 328 19.90 11.53 26.22
CA PRO A 328 20.58 12.31 25.20
C PRO A 328 20.51 11.64 23.82
N LEU A 329 20.08 12.41 22.83
CA LEU A 329 19.99 12.05 21.41
C LEU A 329 20.86 13.00 20.57
N GLY A 330 22.15 13.06 20.92
CA GLY A 330 23.10 14.01 20.35
C GLY A 330 22.97 15.38 21.05
N ARG A 331 22.60 16.42 20.28
CA ARG A 331 22.32 17.76 20.85
C ARG A 331 20.88 17.92 21.37
N PHE A 332 20.07 16.89 21.21
CA PHE A 332 18.67 16.85 21.62
C PHE A 332 18.51 15.92 22.81
N SER A 333 17.39 16.01 23.52
CA SER A 333 17.04 15.11 24.62
C SER A 333 15.63 14.60 24.42
N ALA A 334 15.41 13.30 24.56
CA ALA A 334 14.08 12.76 24.73
C ALA A 334 13.73 12.76 26.23
N ASP A 335 12.46 12.95 26.58
CA ASP A 335 12.07 13.00 27.98
C ASP A 335 12.40 11.70 28.72
N ALA A 336 12.19 10.56 28.08
CA ALA A 336 12.69 9.30 28.63
C ALA A 336 13.06 8.28 27.57
N LEU A 337 13.93 7.36 27.97
CA LEU A 337 14.10 6.06 27.35
C LEU A 337 13.62 4.99 28.35
N ILE A 338 12.58 4.25 27.98
CA ILE A 338 11.94 3.24 28.84
C ILE A 338 12.16 1.86 28.23
N HIS A 339 12.67 0.94 29.02
CA HIS A 339 12.78 -0.48 28.69
C HIS A 339 11.79 -1.28 29.52
N LYS A 340 10.82 -1.93 28.87
CA LYS A 340 9.84 -2.82 29.51
C LYS A 340 10.42 -4.22 29.71
N THR A 341 9.90 -4.96 30.68
CA THR A 341 10.25 -6.37 30.95
C THR A 341 9.97 -7.31 29.78
N SER A 342 9.06 -6.91 28.87
CA SER A 342 8.79 -7.58 27.59
C SER A 342 9.88 -7.38 26.51
N CYS A 343 11.05 -6.85 26.90
CA CYS A 343 12.16 -6.49 26.00
C CYS A 343 11.78 -5.46 24.93
N SER A 344 10.73 -4.67 25.16
CA SER A 344 10.36 -3.54 24.31
C SER A 344 11.01 -2.26 24.85
N GLU A 345 11.67 -1.52 23.97
CA GLU A 345 12.27 -0.23 24.31
C GLU A 345 11.50 0.90 23.65
N TYR A 346 11.35 2.00 24.38
CA TYR A 346 10.55 3.14 24.03
C TYR A 346 11.34 4.44 24.17
N VAL A 347 11.32 5.24 23.11
CA VAL A 347 11.70 6.65 23.18
C VAL A 347 10.42 7.44 23.46
N VAL A 348 10.46 8.24 24.51
CA VAL A 348 9.27 8.81 25.14
C VAL A 348 9.31 10.32 25.06
N GLU A 349 8.17 10.91 24.71
CA GLU A 349 7.85 12.31 24.94
C GLU A 349 6.74 12.43 25.98
N VAL A 350 6.83 13.45 26.84
CA VAL A 350 5.87 13.74 27.89
C VAL A 350 5.24 15.09 27.63
N GLU A 351 3.90 15.14 27.70
CA GLU A 351 3.15 16.36 27.42
C GLU A 351 1.92 16.48 28.33
N GLU A 352 1.46 17.69 28.61
CA GLU A 352 0.21 17.84 29.36
C GLU A 352 -1.00 17.36 28.55
N GLU A 353 -1.07 17.75 27.27
CA GLU A 353 -2.13 17.35 26.34
C GLU A 353 -1.51 16.86 25.02
N LEU A 354 -1.97 15.70 24.53
CA LEU A 354 -1.51 15.16 23.26
C LEU A 354 -1.72 16.18 22.14
N ASN A 355 -0.63 16.52 21.45
CA ASN A 355 -0.62 17.50 20.39
C ASN A 355 0.24 17.03 19.19
N TYR A 356 0.14 17.74 18.06
CA TYR A 356 0.86 17.38 16.84
C TYR A 356 2.38 17.57 16.96
N THR A 357 2.84 18.50 17.81
CA THR A 357 4.26 18.78 18.04
C THR A 357 4.92 17.55 18.66
N ALA A 358 4.34 17.00 19.72
CA ALA A 358 4.81 15.81 20.41
C ALA A 358 4.85 14.57 19.51
N ILE A 359 3.83 14.39 18.67
CA ILE A 359 3.80 13.34 17.63
C ILE A 359 5.00 13.46 16.68
N GLY A 360 5.30 14.68 16.23
CA GLY A 360 6.44 14.94 15.35
C GLY A 360 7.80 14.80 16.04
N GLN A 361 7.90 15.23 17.30
CA GLN A 361 9.10 15.12 18.13
C GLN A 361 9.44 13.66 18.39
N VAL A 362 8.51 12.86 18.90
CA VAL A 362 8.76 11.44 19.20
C VAL A 362 9.14 10.64 17.94
N ALA A 363 8.53 10.95 16.79
CA ALA A 363 8.90 10.36 15.51
C ALA A 363 10.33 10.72 15.09
N THR A 364 10.79 11.93 15.42
CA THR A 364 12.16 12.40 15.16
C THR A 364 13.16 11.80 16.15
N TYR A 365 12.85 11.77 17.44
CA TYR A 365 13.69 11.16 18.46
C TYR A 365 13.93 9.68 18.18
N ARG A 366 12.91 8.95 17.72
CA ARG A 366 13.03 7.57 17.27
C ARG A 366 14.10 7.39 16.18
N TYR A 367 14.15 8.29 15.20
CA TYR A 367 15.18 8.24 14.15
C TYR A 367 16.57 8.58 14.68
N LEU A 368 16.68 9.60 15.53
CA LEU A 368 17.95 9.98 16.16
C LEU A 368 18.51 8.84 17.01
N PHE A 369 17.65 8.18 17.78
CA PHE A 369 18.00 7.01 18.57
C PHE A 369 18.57 5.90 17.69
N TYR A 370 17.91 5.57 16.58
CA TYR A 370 18.44 4.59 15.63
C TYR A 370 19.79 5.01 15.05
N LYS A 371 19.97 6.30 14.71
CA LYS A 371 21.25 6.81 14.20
C LYS A 371 22.40 6.65 15.18
N ILE A 372 22.15 6.82 16.47
CA ILE A 372 23.17 6.75 17.52
C ILE A 372 23.46 5.29 17.89
N HIS A 373 22.42 4.46 18.04
CA HIS A 373 22.56 3.12 18.63
C HIS A 373 22.46 1.96 17.63
N GLY A 374 22.06 2.21 16.39
CA GLY A 374 21.89 1.18 15.36
C GLY A 374 20.73 0.20 15.62
N ARG A 375 19.86 0.49 16.59
CA ARG A 375 18.70 -0.33 16.96
C ARG A 375 17.43 0.50 17.05
N LEU A 376 16.28 -0.15 16.88
CA LEU A 376 14.98 0.51 16.87
C LEU A 376 14.37 0.56 18.27
N ALA A 377 13.85 1.71 18.63
CA ALA A 377 12.92 1.88 19.74
C ALA A 377 11.51 2.20 19.20
N LYS A 378 10.50 1.85 19.98
CA LYS A 378 9.10 2.24 19.74
C LYS A 378 8.89 3.69 20.21
N PRO A 379 8.04 4.48 19.54
CA PRO A 379 7.69 5.80 20.04
C PRO A 379 6.55 5.73 21.07
N MET A 380 6.65 6.48 22.15
CA MET A 380 5.61 6.61 23.17
C MET A 380 5.38 8.08 23.52
N ILE A 381 4.12 8.45 23.73
CA ILE A 381 3.75 9.73 24.33
C ILE A 381 3.02 9.45 25.63
N ILE A 382 3.47 10.07 26.72
CA ILE A 382 2.79 10.02 28.02
C ILE A 382 2.16 11.39 28.25
N CYS A 383 0.86 11.43 28.53
CA CYS A 383 0.17 12.70 28.74
C CYS A 383 -0.95 12.65 29.77
N ARG A 384 -1.43 13.80 30.25
CA ARG A 384 -2.62 13.85 31.13
C ARG A 384 -3.92 13.64 30.36
N ARG A 385 -3.99 14.19 29.15
CA ARG A 385 -5.20 14.19 28.32
C ARG A 385 -4.85 13.92 26.87
N ALA A 386 -5.59 13.02 26.23
CA ALA A 386 -5.55 12.83 24.79
C ALA A 386 -6.96 12.77 24.21
N LYS A 387 -7.21 13.58 23.17
CA LYS A 387 -8.44 13.43 22.38
C LYS A 387 -8.44 12.05 21.71
N SER A 388 -9.54 11.32 21.85
CA SER A 388 -9.69 9.94 21.36
C SER A 388 -9.29 9.78 19.89
N GLU A 389 -9.69 10.73 19.04
CA GLU A 389 -9.42 10.69 17.60
C GLU A 389 -7.93 10.88 17.30
N LEU A 390 -7.24 11.75 18.05
CA LEU A 390 -5.82 12.00 17.87
C LEU A 390 -4.98 10.84 18.42
N LYS A 391 -5.42 10.23 19.53
CA LYS A 391 -4.84 9.01 20.10
C LYS A 391 -4.91 7.85 19.12
N GLU A 392 -6.09 7.62 18.54
CA GLU A 392 -6.31 6.58 17.53
C GLU A 392 -5.46 6.85 16.28
N ALA A 393 -5.42 8.10 15.80
CA ALA A 393 -4.59 8.48 14.65
C ALA A 393 -3.09 8.28 14.92
N ALA A 394 -2.59 8.63 16.11
CA ALA A 394 -1.19 8.43 16.48
C ALA A 394 -0.82 6.94 16.48
N TRP A 395 -1.71 6.07 16.97
CA TRP A 395 -1.51 4.62 16.94
C TRP A 395 -1.58 4.04 15.52
N ILE A 396 -2.69 4.26 14.81
CA ILE A 396 -2.95 3.66 13.49
C ILE A 396 -1.92 4.13 12.47
N GLU A 397 -1.56 5.42 12.50
CA GLU A 397 -0.73 6.00 11.46
C GLU A 397 0.76 5.94 11.80
N GLN A 398 1.13 6.28 13.04
CA GLN A 398 2.54 6.35 13.44
C GLN A 398 3.02 5.14 14.26
N GLY A 399 2.11 4.31 14.79
CA GLY A 399 2.46 3.28 15.77
C GLY A 399 2.94 3.87 17.09
N ILE A 400 2.52 5.09 17.43
CA ILE A 400 2.86 5.75 18.69
C ILE A 400 1.95 5.22 19.78
N GLU A 401 2.54 4.67 20.84
CA GLU A 401 1.82 4.28 22.06
C GLU A 401 1.51 5.55 22.86
N VAL A 402 0.24 5.89 22.99
CA VAL A 402 -0.18 7.05 23.80
C VAL A 402 -0.75 6.55 25.12
N VAL A 403 -0.10 6.91 26.22
CA VAL A 403 -0.50 6.53 27.57
C VAL A 403 -1.02 7.75 28.31
N GLU A 404 -2.29 7.71 28.70
CA GLU A 404 -2.90 8.75 29.52
C GLU A 404 -2.74 8.39 31.00
N VAL A 405 -2.20 9.32 31.78
CA VAL A 405 -2.02 9.18 33.23
C VAL A 405 -2.67 10.35 33.94
N GLN A 406 -3.57 10.04 34.87
CA GLN A 406 -4.30 11.02 35.67
C GLN A 406 -3.61 11.30 36.99
#